data_AF-A0A6G4WNR6-F1
#
_entry.id   AF-A0A6G4WNR6-F1
#
_cell.length_a   1.000
_cell.length_b   1.000
_cell.length_c   1.000
_cell.angle_alpha   90.00
_cell.angle_beta   90.00
_cell.angle_gamma   90.00
#
_symmetry.space_group_name_H-M   'P 1'
#
loop_
_entity.id
_entity.type
_entity.pdbx_description
1 polymer ?
#
loop_
_entity_poly.entity_id
_entity_poly.type
_entity_poly.pdbx_seq_one_letter_code
_entity_poly.pdbx_strand_id
1 'polypeptide(L)' 'PLVMAIMTEQRTRHVLVMQGNTPVGVVSIGDVVKHRLDELLLNEQVLCEYIAGTGYH' A
#
# COMPACT_ATOMS: atom_id res chain seq x y z
N PRO A 1 6.32 -3.13 -0.56
CA PRO A 1 7.58 -3.63 -1.16
C PRO A 1 7.97 -5.05 -0.67
N LEU A 2 8.13 -5.30 0.63
CA LEU A 2 8.52 -6.63 1.13
C LEU A 2 7.44 -7.70 0.95
N VAL A 3 6.20 -7.42 1.37
CA VAL A 3 5.07 -8.36 1.19
C VAL A 3 4.85 -8.74 -0.27
N MET A 4 4.94 -7.78 -1.20
CA MET A 4 4.83 -8.05 -2.64
C MET A 4 5.97 -8.93 -3.15
N ALA A 5 7.20 -8.73 -2.65
CA ALA A 5 8.34 -9.56 -3.00
C ALA A 5 8.14 -11.00 -2.54
N ILE A 6 7.70 -11.21 -1.29
CA ILE A 6 7.38 -12.53 -0.74
C ILE A 6 6.30 -13.22 -1.59
N MET A 7 5.21 -12.52 -1.90
CA MET A 7 4.13 -13.03 -2.75
C MET A 7 4.62 -13.42 -4.15
N THR A 8 5.52 -12.63 -4.73
CA THR A 8 6.11 -12.88 -6.05
C THR A 8 7.03 -14.11 -6.04
N GLU A 9 7.94 -14.16 -5.07
CA GLU A 9 8.91 -15.24 -4.91
C GLU A 9 8.22 -16.59 -4.64
N GLN A 10 7.25 -16.60 -3.72
CA GLN A 10 6.53 -17.81 -3.34
C GLN A 10 5.35 -18.14 -4.26
N ARG A 11 5.06 -17.28 -5.26
CA ARG A 11 3.89 -17.38 -6.15
C ARG A 11 2.55 -17.48 -5.40
N THR A 12 2.45 -16.79 -4.27
CA THR A 12 1.24 -16.71 -3.45
C THR A 12 0.56 -15.36 -3.63
N ARG A 13 -0.77 -15.33 -3.48
CA ARG A 13 -1.58 -14.11 -3.65
C ARG A 13 -2.06 -13.50 -2.35
N HIS A 14 -1.87 -14.19 -1.24
CA HIS A 14 -2.35 -13.79 0.07
C HIS A 14 -1.28 -14.09 1.11
N VAL A 15 -1.20 -13.24 2.13
CA VAL A 15 -0.34 -13.42 3.30
C VAL A 15 -1.18 -13.30 4.57
N LEU A 16 -0.88 -14.15 5.55
CA LEU A 16 -1.47 -14.07 6.89
C LEU A 16 -0.81 -12.94 7.68
N VAL A 17 -1.64 -12.14 8.34
CA VAL A 17 -1.19 -11.11 9.29
C VAL A 17 -1.24 -11.72 10.67
N MET A 18 -0.10 -11.69 11.36
CA MET A 18 0.06 -12.23 12.71
C MET A 18 0.27 -11.09 13.71
N GLN A 19 -0.39 -11.19 14.87
CA GLN A 19 -0.07 -10.41 16.06
C GLN A 19 0.54 -11.35 17.09
N GLY A 20 1.88 -11.37 17.16
CA GLY A 20 2.59 -12.42 17.91
C GLY A 20 2.30 -13.80 17.32
N ASN A 21 1.68 -14.67 18.13
CA ASN A 21 1.28 -16.03 17.71
C ASN A 21 -0.18 -16.12 17.25
N THR A 22 -0.92 -15.01 17.20
CA THR A 22 -2.34 -15.01 16.85
C THR A 22 -2.54 -14.53 15.42
N PRO A 23 -3.23 -15.29 14.54
CA PRO A 23 -3.63 -14.79 13.23
C PRO A 23 -4.73 -13.74 13.39
N VAL A 24 -4.49 -12.53 12.89
CA VAL A 24 -5.41 -11.39 13.01
C VAL A 24 -6.03 -10.98 11.67
N GLY A 25 -5.57 -11.56 10.56
CA GLY A 25 -6.19 -11.30 9.27
C GLY A 25 -5.42 -11.88 8.09
N VAL A 26 -5.87 -11.49 6.91
CA VAL A 26 -5.23 -11.82 5.63
C VAL A 26 -5.17 -10.56 4.79
N VAL A 27 -4.09 -10.44 4.01
CA VAL A 27 -3.93 -9.36 3.02
C VAL A 27 -3.68 -10.00 1.67
N SER A 28 -4.39 -9.55 0.65
CA SER A 28 -4.16 -9.97 -0.73
C SER A 28 -3.14 -9.08 -1.43
N ILE A 29 -2.54 -9.58 -2.52
CA ILE A 29 -1.69 -8.77 -3.39
C ILE A 29 -2.47 -7.56 -3.96
N GLY A 30 -3.77 -7.70 -4.19
CA GLY A 30 -4.64 -6.63 -4.68
C GLY A 30 -4.75 -5.48 -3.69
N ASP A 31 -4.89 -5.78 -2.39
CA ASP A 31 -4.94 -4.76 -1.34
C ASP A 31 -3.64 -3.95 -1.28
N VAL A 32 -2.50 -4.62 -1.44
CA VAL A 32 -1.18 -3.99 -1.40
C VAL A 32 -0.95 -3.11 -2.63
N VAL A 33 -1.37 -3.58 -3.81
CA VAL A 33 -1.29 -2.79 -5.06
C VAL A 33 -2.20 -1.57 -4.97
N LYS A 34 -3.44 -1.73 -4.48
CA LYS A 34 -4.39 -0.64 -4.29
C LYS A 34 -3.82 0.43 -3.36
N HIS A 35 -3.35 0.04 -2.18
CA HIS A 35 -2.74 0.98 -1.22
C HIS A 35 -1.57 1.75 -1.84
N ARG A 36 -0.74 1.08 -2.65
CA ARG A 36 0.38 1.74 -3.34
C ARG A 36 -0.07 2.73 -4.40
N LEU A 37 -1.13 2.41 -5.14
CA LEU A 37 -1.70 3.34 -6.10
C LEU A 37 -2.29 4.57 -5.40
N ASP A 38 -3.05 4.35 -4.32
CA ASP A 38 -3.65 5.41 -3.52
C ASP A 38 -2.59 6.35 -2.94
N GLU A 39 -1.47 5.82 -2.42
CA GLU A 39 -0.33 6.63 -1.95
C GLU A 39 0.32 7.45 -3.08
N LEU A 40 0.47 6.89 -4.28
CA LEU A 40 1.06 7.60 -5.41
C LEU A 40 0.18 8.76 -5.89
N LEU A 41 -1.14 8.51 -6.00
CA LEU A 41 -2.11 9.53 -6.38
C LEU A 41 -2.20 10.65 -5.34
N LEU A 42 -2.15 10.30 -4.04
CA LEU A 42 -2.11 11.30 -2.98
C LEU A 42 -0.85 12.18 -3.08
N ASN A 43 0.31 11.57 -3.31
CA ASN A 43 1.57 12.31 -3.46
C ASN A 43 1.54 13.24 -4.68
N GLU A 44 1.00 12.79 -5.81
CA GLU A 44 0.80 13.61 -7.00
C GLU A 44 -0.10 14.81 -6.70
N GLN A 45 -1.23 14.58 -6.03
CA GLN A 45 -2.17 15.65 -5.70
C GLN A 45 -1.55 16.69 -4.76
N VAL A 46 -0.83 16.26 -3.72
CA VAL A 46 -0.11 17.17 -2.80
C VAL A 46 0.95 17.99 -3.54
N LEU A 47 1.68 17.37 -4.48
CA LEU A 47 2.66 18.08 -5.32
C LEU A 47 1.99 19.12 -6.23
N CYS A 48 0.86 18.77 -6.84
CA CYS A 48 0.06 19.69 -7.64
C CYS A 48 -0.47 20.86 -6.82
N GLU A 49 -0.98 20.62 -5.61
CA GLU A 49 -1.48 21.66 -4.70
C GLU A 49 -0.36 22.59 -4.19
N TYR A 50 0.84 22.04 -3.93
CA TYR A 50 2.02 22.82 -3.56
C TYR A 50 2.46 23.74 -4.71
N ILE A 51 2.51 23.23 -5.95
CA ILE A 51 2.89 24.01 -7.14
C ILE A 51 1.81 25.05 -7.50
N ALA A 52 0.54 24.69 -7.37
CA ALA A 52 -0.59 25.60 -7.63
C ALA A 52 -0.74 26.71 -6.57
N GLY A 53 0.00 26.63 -5.45
CA GLY A 53 -0.04 27.62 -4.38
C GLY A 53 -1.35 27.61 -3.58
N THR A 54 -2.19 26.58 -3.75
CA THR A 54 -3.51 26.44 -3.10
C THR A 54 -3.46 25.68 -1.78
N GLY A 55 -2.30 25.15 -1.39
CA GLY A 55 -2.12 24.37 -0.15
C GLY A 55 -2.19 25.15 1.16
N TYR A 56 -2.43 26.47 1.13
CA TYR A 56 -2.73 27.29 2.29
C TYR A 56 -4.07 28.00 2.09
N HIS A 57 -5.18 27.28 2.25
CA HIS A 57 -6.48 27.81 2.68
C HIS A 57 -7.30 26.69 3.32
#